data_AF-A0A813EDT7-F1
#
_entry.id   AF-A0A813EDT7-F1
#
_cell.length_a   1.000
_cell.length_b   1.000
_cell.length_c   1.000
_cell.angle_alpha   90.00
_cell.angle_beta   90.00
_cell.angle_gamma   90.00
#
_symmetry.space_group_name_H-M   'P 1'
#
loop_
_entity.id
_entity.type
_entity.pdbx_description
1 polymer ?
#
loop_
_entity_poly.entity_id
_entity_poly.type
_entity_poly.pdbx_seq_one_letter_code
_entity_poly.pdbx_strand_id
1 'polypeptide(L)'
;MSACEKYGRWQLALSLLSSMPDVSLTPDEVSYSAAISACQTGGQWQLALTLLHSMPDMSLIPNELSYSAALIACGKGGQWQLVLCLLSSMPEMRLVPDVISYNAAISVCETAGQWQLAPSLLGDCPDPLVRQL
;
A
#
# COMPACT_ATOMS: atom_id res chain seq x y z
N MET A 1 -19.66 -14.15 -1.71
CA MET A 1 -19.37 -13.69 -0.34
C MET A 1 -18.40 -12.53 -0.39
N SER A 2 -18.63 -11.43 0.31
CA SER A 2 -19.63 -10.41 -0.01
C SER A 2 -18.86 -9.09 -0.17
N ALA A 3 -19.18 -8.28 -1.18
CA ALA A 3 -18.61 -6.93 -1.27
C ALA A 3 -18.85 -6.16 0.04
N CYS A 4 -19.99 -6.39 0.72
CA CYS A 4 -20.34 -5.78 1.99
C CYS A 4 -19.40 -6.16 3.15
N GLU A 5 -18.82 -7.37 3.16
CA GLU A 5 -17.86 -7.77 4.20
C GLU A 5 -16.53 -7.01 4.06
N LYS A 6 -16.17 -6.57 2.85
CA LYS A 6 -14.97 -5.76 2.61
C LYS A 6 -15.22 -4.28 2.88
N TYR A 7 -16.44 -3.79 2.61
CA TYR A 7 -16.82 -2.40 2.87
C TYR A 7 -16.85 -2.04 4.36
N GLY A 8 -17.22 -2.96 5.25
CA GLY A 8 -17.25 -2.67 6.69
C GLY A 8 -15.88 -2.77 7.38
N ARG A 9 -14.93 -3.54 6.84
CA ARG A 9 -13.67 -3.85 7.53
C ARG A 9 -12.75 -2.64 7.68
N TRP A 10 -12.66 -1.77 6.67
CA TRP A 10 -11.82 -0.57 6.77
C TRP A 10 -12.40 0.44 7.77
N GLN A 11 -13.73 0.56 7.82
CA GLN A 11 -14.42 1.42 8.80
C GLN A 11 -14.19 0.90 10.23
N LEU A 12 -14.35 -0.41 10.43
CA LEU A 12 -14.08 -1.05 11.71
C LEU A 12 -12.62 -0.90 12.12
N ALA A 13 -11.68 -1.16 11.21
CA ALA A 13 -10.25 -1.03 11.51
C ALA A 13 -9.87 0.42 11.88
N LEU A 14 -10.38 1.41 11.16
CA LEU A 14 -10.20 2.83 11.50
C LEU A 14 -10.84 3.19 12.84
N SER A 15 -12.06 2.73 13.10
CA SER A 15 -12.74 2.99 14.38
C SER A 15 -11.97 2.42 15.56
N LEU A 16 -11.39 1.22 15.37
CA LEU A 16 -10.59 0.53 16.39
C LEU A 16 -9.25 1.24 16.59
N LEU A 17 -8.59 1.67 15.51
CA LEU A 17 -7.38 2.48 15.58
C LEU A 17 -7.63 3.80 16.32
N SER A 18 -8.77 4.45 16.06
CA SER A 18 -9.13 5.72 16.71
C SER A 18 -9.55 5.58 18.17
N SER A 19 -10.06 4.40 18.58
CA SER A 19 -10.50 4.16 19.96
C SER A 19 -9.40 3.58 20.86
N MET A 20 -8.28 3.12 20.29
CA MET A 20 -7.13 2.63 21.07
C MET A 20 -6.62 3.65 22.13
N PRO A 21 -6.45 4.95 21.82
CA PRO A 21 -6.00 5.94 22.80
C PRO A 21 -6.95 6.07 24.00
N ASP A 22 -8.26 5.95 23.77
CA ASP A 22 -9.29 6.08 24.81
C ASP A 22 -9.27 4.90 25.81
N VAL A 23 -8.73 3.75 25.38
CA VAL A 23 -8.61 2.54 26.21
C VAL A 23 -7.18 2.38 26.75
N SER A 24 -6.35 3.43 26.69
CA SER A 24 -4.93 3.40 27.06
C SER A 24 -4.11 2.33 26.31
N LEU A 25 -4.55 1.97 25.10
CA LEU A 25 -3.79 1.15 24.16
C LEU A 25 -3.05 2.09 23.21
N THR A 26 -1.73 1.91 23.10
CA THR A 26 -0.94 2.62 22.09
C THR A 26 -1.05 1.86 20.78
N PRO A 27 -1.60 2.46 19.71
CA PRO A 27 -1.62 1.82 18.41
C PRO A 27 -0.18 1.54 17.97
N ASP A 28 0.08 0.27 17.67
CA ASP A 28 1.37 -0.24 17.26
C ASP A 28 1.46 -0.37 15.75
N GLU A 29 2.64 -0.75 15.26
CA GLU A 29 2.91 -1.00 13.85
C GLU A 29 1.90 -1.99 13.23
N VAL A 30 1.54 -3.03 14.00
CA VAL A 30 0.57 -4.05 13.59
C VAL A 30 -0.81 -3.44 13.40
N SER A 31 -1.28 -2.60 14.33
CA SER A 31 -2.59 -1.95 14.24
C SER A 31 -2.70 -1.05 13.00
N TYR A 32 -1.67 -0.27 12.71
CA TYR A 32 -1.62 0.56 11.51
C TYR A 32 -1.57 -0.28 10.23
N SER A 33 -0.70 -1.29 10.17
CA SER A 33 -0.59 -2.17 8.98
C SER A 33 -1.89 -2.93 8.69
N ALA A 34 -2.62 -3.35 9.74
CA ALA A 34 -3.94 -3.95 9.62
C ALA A 34 -4.99 -2.94 9.09
N ALA A 35 -4.98 -1.70 9.56
CA ALA A 35 -5.87 -0.64 9.08
C ALA A 35 -5.61 -0.29 7.62
N ILE A 36 -4.34 -0.18 7.21
CA ILE A 36 -3.94 0.05 5.82
C ILE A 36 -4.37 -1.12 4.92
N SER A 37 -4.17 -2.36 5.37
CA SER A 37 -4.63 -3.57 4.66
C SER A 37 -6.15 -3.61 4.52
N ALA A 38 -6.88 -3.20 5.55
CA ALA A 38 -8.33 -3.08 5.46
C ALA A 38 -8.73 -2.02 4.41
N CYS A 39 -8.07 -0.85 4.40
CA CYS A 39 -8.27 0.20 3.39
C CYS A 39 -7.99 -0.30 1.96
N GLN A 40 -6.94 -1.11 1.77
CA GLN A 40 -6.63 -1.78 0.49
C GLN A 40 -7.77 -2.69 0.02
N THR A 41 -8.42 -3.42 0.93
CA THR A 41 -9.58 -4.26 0.57
C THR A 41 -10.85 -3.45 0.30
N GLY A 42 -10.99 -2.29 0.96
CA GLY A 42 -12.09 -1.36 0.79
C GLY A 42 -11.94 -0.36 -0.37
N GLY A 43 -10.82 -0.39 -1.10
CA GLY A 43 -10.52 0.56 -2.18
C GLY A 43 -10.25 1.99 -1.72
N GLN A 44 -10.01 2.18 -0.41
CA GLN A 44 -9.81 3.49 0.21
C GLN A 44 -8.32 3.90 0.15
N TRP A 45 -7.82 4.16 -1.04
CA TRP A 45 -6.40 4.47 -1.26
C TRP A 45 -5.94 5.75 -0.57
N GLN A 46 -6.81 6.76 -0.46
CA GLN A 46 -6.53 8.02 0.23
C GLN A 46 -6.27 7.77 1.71
N LEU A 47 -7.15 7.00 2.36
CA LEU A 47 -7.00 6.64 3.77
C LEU A 47 -5.77 5.77 4.00
N ALA A 48 -5.51 4.80 3.12
CA ALA A 48 -4.32 3.95 3.20
C ALA A 48 -3.03 4.79 3.19
N LEU A 49 -2.93 5.79 2.30
CA LEU A 49 -1.78 6.70 2.23
C LEU A 49 -1.67 7.63 3.45
N THR A 50 -2.78 8.18 3.94
CA THR A 50 -2.78 9.03 5.14
C THR A 50 -2.32 8.24 6.36
N LEU A 51 -2.75 6.99 6.50
CA LEU A 51 -2.30 6.10 7.57
C LEU A 51 -0.82 5.77 7.45
N LEU A 52 -0.32 5.46 6.24
CA LEU A 52 1.09 5.20 6.00
C LEU A 52 1.97 6.42 6.37
N HIS A 53 1.57 7.63 5.96
CA HIS A 53 2.31 8.86 6.24
C HIS A 53 2.23 9.33 7.70
N SER A 54 1.24 8.88 8.47
CA SER A 54 1.12 9.23 9.89
C SER A 54 1.88 8.28 10.82
N MET A 55 2.36 7.12 10.32
CA MET A 55 3.19 6.21 11.12
C MET A 55 4.48 6.88 11.65
N PRO A 56 5.26 7.60 10.82
CA PRO A 56 6.49 8.28 11.28
C PRO A 56 6.23 9.34 12.35
N ASP A 57 5.11 10.07 12.26
CA ASP A 57 4.71 11.08 13.25
C ASP A 57 4.45 10.45 14.64
N MET A 58 4.04 9.18 14.63
CA MET A 58 3.83 8.37 15.84
C MET A 58 5.08 7.59 16.25
N SER A 59 6.25 7.90 15.67
CA SER A 59 7.51 7.16 15.86
C SER A 59 7.43 5.66 15.49
N LEU A 60 6.50 5.29 14.60
CA LEU A 60 6.34 3.96 14.06
C LEU A 60 7.02 3.85 12.70
N ILE A 61 7.68 2.70 12.45
CA ILE A 61 8.32 2.43 11.17
C ILE A 61 7.33 1.66 10.31
N PRO A 62 6.92 2.17 9.14
CA PRO A 62 6.08 1.41 8.24
C PRO A 62 6.85 0.18 7.73
N ASN A 63 6.25 -0.99 7.83
CA ASN A 63 6.83 -2.22 7.30
C ASN A 63 6.50 -2.44 5.82
N GLU A 64 7.10 -3.49 5.26
CA GLU A 64 6.87 -3.94 3.89
C GLU A 64 5.38 -4.18 3.60
N LEU A 65 4.64 -4.71 4.58
CA LEU A 65 3.22 -5.02 4.44
C LEU A 65 2.37 -3.73 4.34
N SER A 66 2.64 -2.73 5.17
CA SER A 66 1.99 -1.41 5.11
C SER A 66 2.23 -0.74 3.76
N TYR A 67 3.47 -0.73 3.28
CA TYR A 67 3.82 -0.16 1.98
C TYR A 67 3.14 -0.90 0.82
N SER A 68 3.22 -2.23 0.82
CA SER A 68 2.62 -3.06 -0.22
C SER A 68 1.10 -2.90 -0.26
N ALA A 69 0.44 -2.84 0.91
CA ALA A 69 -0.99 -2.60 1.01
C ALA A 69 -1.38 -1.21 0.48
N ALA A 70 -0.64 -0.16 0.82
CA ALA A 70 -0.86 1.19 0.30
C ALA A 70 -0.67 1.26 -1.22
N LEU A 71 0.36 0.59 -1.75
CA LEU A 71 0.66 0.51 -3.17
C LEU A 71 -0.47 -0.18 -3.94
N ILE A 72 -0.93 -1.35 -3.47
CA ILE A 72 -2.05 -2.07 -4.10
C ILE A 72 -3.34 -1.25 -4.00
N ALA A 73 -3.57 -0.54 -2.89
CA ALA A 73 -4.72 0.34 -2.74
C ALA A 73 -4.71 1.46 -3.80
N CYS A 74 -3.58 2.15 -3.94
CA CYS A 74 -3.38 3.20 -4.96
C CYS A 74 -3.56 2.64 -6.37
N GLY A 75 -3.06 1.43 -6.62
CA GLY A 75 -3.21 0.77 -7.90
C GLY A 75 -4.66 0.48 -8.25
N LYS A 76 -5.44 -0.07 -7.32
CA LYS A 76 -6.89 -0.24 -7.48
C LYS A 76 -7.64 1.08 -7.67
N GLY A 77 -7.11 2.17 -7.12
CA GLY A 77 -7.63 3.53 -7.30
C GLY A 77 -7.23 4.20 -8.61
N GLY A 78 -6.46 3.53 -9.48
CA GLY A 78 -5.94 4.08 -10.73
C GLY A 78 -4.87 5.16 -10.55
N GLN A 79 -4.32 5.29 -9.34
CA GLN A 79 -3.36 6.34 -8.99
C GLN A 79 -1.92 5.92 -9.31
N TRP A 80 -1.63 5.76 -10.60
CA TRP A 80 -0.34 5.28 -11.09
C TRP A 80 0.86 6.11 -10.62
N GLN A 81 0.71 7.43 -10.55
CA GLN A 81 1.75 8.35 -10.08
C GLN A 81 2.14 8.06 -8.62
N LEU A 82 1.15 7.79 -7.77
CA LEU A 82 1.37 7.48 -6.36
C LEU A 82 2.00 6.11 -6.18
N VAL A 83 1.61 5.13 -7.01
CA VAL A 83 2.21 3.80 -7.03
C VAL A 83 3.71 3.89 -7.36
N LEU A 84 4.09 4.66 -8.38
CA LEU A 84 5.49 4.85 -8.74
C LEU A 84 6.29 5.56 -7.65
N CYS A 85 5.71 6.61 -7.06
CA CYS A 85 6.32 7.36 -5.96
C CYS A 85 6.58 6.45 -4.75
N LEU A 86 5.57 5.65 -4.35
CA LEU A 86 5.71 4.66 -3.28
C LEU A 86 6.79 3.63 -3.60
N LEU A 87 6.80 3.08 -4.82
CA LEU A 87 7.78 2.09 -5.24
C LEU A 87 9.21 2.65 -5.18
N SER A 88 9.41 3.91 -5.61
CA SER A 88 10.72 4.58 -5.53
C SER A 88 11.16 4.88 -4.09
N SER A 89 10.21 5.05 -3.16
CA SER A 89 10.52 5.32 -1.74
C SER A 89 10.88 4.08 -0.92
N MET A 90 10.46 2.88 -1.36
CA MET A 90 10.78 1.62 -0.66
C MET A 90 12.31 1.38 -0.47
N PRO A 91 13.17 1.51 -1.50
CA PRO A 91 14.61 1.31 -1.32
C PRO A 91 15.25 2.36 -0.38
N GLU A 92 14.73 3.59 -0.34
CA GLU A 92 15.19 4.62 0.61
C GLU A 92 14.91 4.21 2.06
N MET A 93 13.81 3.51 2.30
CA MET A 93 13.45 2.94 3.61
C MET A 93 14.10 1.57 3.88
N ARG A 94 15.04 1.11 3.03
CA ARG A 94 15.64 -0.23 3.10
C ARG A 94 14.62 -1.38 3.00
N LEU A 95 13.46 -1.10 2.39
CA LEU A 95 12.46 -2.11 2.06
C LEU A 95 12.73 -2.64 0.66
N VAL A 96 12.65 -3.95 0.49
CA VAL A 96 12.78 -4.58 -0.83
C VAL A 96 11.40 -4.58 -1.46
N PRO A 97 11.18 -3.89 -2.59
CA PRO A 97 9.92 -4.00 -3.30
C PRO A 97 9.78 -5.43 -3.84
N ASP A 98 8.76 -6.15 -3.40
CA ASP A 98 8.48 -7.51 -3.84
C ASP A 98 7.84 -7.53 -5.25
N VAL A 99 7.78 -8.72 -5.86
CA VAL A 99 7.14 -8.98 -7.16
C VAL A 99 5.72 -8.42 -7.23
N ILE A 100 4.99 -8.46 -6.11
CA ILE A 100 3.63 -7.90 -6.02
C ILE A 100 3.63 -6.38 -6.26
N SER A 101 4.60 -5.65 -5.72
CA SER A 101 4.71 -4.20 -5.86
C SER A 101 5.01 -3.79 -7.30
N TYR A 102 5.93 -4.49 -7.96
CA TYR A 102 6.24 -4.27 -9.38
C TYR A 102 5.05 -4.62 -10.29
N ASN A 103 4.40 -5.76 -10.07
CA ASN A 103 3.24 -6.16 -10.86
C ASN A 103 2.07 -5.17 -10.73
N ALA A 104 1.84 -4.67 -9.51
CA ALA A 104 0.84 -3.63 -9.29
C ALA A 104 1.21 -2.33 -10.04
N ALA A 105 2.47 -1.90 -10.01
CA ALA A 105 2.92 -0.73 -10.76
C ALA A 105 2.76 -0.89 -12.28
N ILE A 106 3.13 -2.05 -12.83
CA ILE A 106 3.01 -2.35 -14.27
C ILE A 106 1.54 -2.35 -14.70
N SER A 107 0.68 -3.08 -13.99
CA SER A 107 -0.76 -3.17 -14.30
C SER A 107 -1.43 -1.80 -14.27
N VAL A 108 -1.00 -0.94 -13.35
CA VAL A 108 -1.53 0.40 -13.18
C VAL A 108 -1.00 1.36 -14.25
N CYS A 109 0.25 1.21 -14.69
CA CYS A 109 0.79 1.94 -15.85
C CYS A 109 0.09 1.53 -17.14
N GLU A 110 -0.21 0.25 -17.33
CA GLU A 110 -0.97 -0.26 -18.48
C GLU A 110 -2.38 0.34 -18.52
N THR A 111 -3.11 0.26 -17.41
CA THR A 111 -4.48 0.81 -17.31
C THR A 111 -4.51 2.34 -17.41
N ALA A 112 -3.45 3.04 -16.99
CA ALA A 112 -3.30 4.48 -17.16
C ALA A 112 -2.85 4.92 -18.56
N GLY A 113 -2.57 3.98 -19.48
CA GLY A 113 -2.03 4.26 -20.81
C GLY A 113 -0.55 4.70 -20.80
N GLN A 114 0.13 4.59 -19.66
CA GLN A 114 1.54 4.92 -19.45
C GLN A 114 2.44 3.70 -19.58
N TRP A 115 2.17 2.85 -20.58
CA TRP A 115 2.91 1.59 -20.82
C TRP A 115 4.41 1.80 -21.05
N GLN A 116 4.83 3.01 -21.44
CA GLN A 116 6.24 3.35 -21.66
C GLN A 116 7.09 3.29 -20.38
N LEU A 117 6.48 3.41 -19.19
CA LEU A 117 7.17 3.32 -17.91
C LEU A 117 7.33 1.87 -17.43
N ALA A 118 6.53 0.93 -17.95
CA ALA A 118 6.59 -0.47 -17.53
C ALA A 118 7.94 -1.16 -17.84
N PRO A 119 8.56 -0.99 -19.02
CA PRO A 119 9.90 -1.55 -19.31
C PRO A 119 10.99 -1.01 -18.38
N SER A 120 10.90 0.26 -17.99
CA SER A 120 11.85 0.90 -17.08
C SER A 120 11.80 0.21 -15.71
N LEU A 121 10.60 -0.01 -15.19
CA LEU A 121 10.37 -0.68 -13.91
C LEU A 121 10.81 -2.16 -13.91
N LEU A 122 10.61 -2.86 -15.02
CA LEU A 122 11.09 -4.24 -15.21
C LEU A 122 12.62 -4.32 -15.22
N GLY A 123 13.29 -3.27 -15.70
CA GLY A 123 14.74 -3.15 -15.66
C GLY A 123 15.28 -3.07 -14.23
N ASP A 124 14.62 -2.30 -13.37
CA ASP A 124 14.97 -2.12 -11.96
C ASP A 124 14.57 -3.30 -11.05
N CYS A 125 13.69 -4.20 -11.51
CA CYS A 125 13.30 -5.36 -10.74
C CYS A 125 14.48 -6.34 -10.57
N PRO A 126 14.85 -6.72 -9.33
CA PRO A 126 15.96 -7.63 -9.07
C PRO A 126 15.64 -9.10 -9.38
N ASP A 127 14.35 -9.45 -9.56
CA ASP A 127 13.94 -10.83 -9.81
C ASP A 127 13.88 -11.16 -11.32
N PRO A 128 14.65 -12.17 -11.78
CA PRO A 128 14.73 -12.52 -13.20
C PRO A 128 13.45 -13.14 -13.78
N LEU A 129 12.50 -13.60 -12.95
CA LEU A 129 11.24 -14.18 -13.43
C LEU A 129 10.27 -13.13 -13.96
N VAL A 130 10.32 -11.91 -13.42
CA VAL A 130 9.41 -10.82 -13.83
C VAL A 130 9.84 -10.23 -15.19
N ARG A 131 11.13 -10.33 -15.55
CA ARG A 131 11.68 -9.84 -16.82
C ARG A 131 11.24 -10.64 -18.07
N GLN A 132 10.57 -11.78 -17.91
CA GLN A 132 10.22 -12.69 -19.02
C GLN A 132 8.72 -12.69 -19.39
N LEU A 133 7.89 -11.86 -18.74
CA LEU A 133 6.49 -11.62 -19.13
C LEU A 133 6.41 -10.47 -20.14
#